data_AF-A0A7S0HQX4-F1
#
_entry.id   AF-A0A7S0HQX4-F1
#
_cell.length_a   1.000
_cell.length_b   1.000
_cell.length_c   1.000
_cell.angle_alpha   90.00
_cell.angle_beta   90.00
_cell.angle_gamma   90.00
#
_symmetry.space_group_name_H-M   'P 1'
#
loop_
_entity.id
_entity.type
_entity.pdbx_description
1 polymer ?
#
loop_
_entity_poly.entity_id
_entity_poly.type
_entity_poly.pdbx_seq_one_letter_code
_entity_poly.pdbx_strand_id
1 'polypeptide(L)'
;LKDVVDNLAEDGTVLLVGSISQYPHNAEVEPHGIAGVADAMDIFLAGETVDLGKGRSIVGNVWGDAFGALEPDGQRTLTAIRDNVYERHGRGELTALVDDVRPGAPRFVGVEQAEAAVAHMLAGRNVGKVVVRVAWDAIPAANP
;
A
#
# COMPACT_ATOMS: atom_id res chain seq x y z
N LEU A 1 -12.39 8.87 6.42
CA LEU A 1 -13.23 8.44 5.28
C LEU A 1 -14.29 9.46 4.90
N LYS A 2 -14.97 10.10 5.87
CA LYS A 2 -16.00 11.12 5.65
C LYS A 2 -15.64 12.17 4.58
N ASP A 3 -14.53 12.89 4.75
CA ASP A 3 -14.18 13.98 3.81
C ASP A 3 -13.96 13.48 2.38
N VAL A 4 -13.45 12.26 2.20
CA VAL A 4 -13.30 11.64 0.88
C VAL A 4 -14.66 11.35 0.26
N VAL A 5 -15.59 10.79 1.04
CA VAL A 5 -16.94 10.44 0.56
C VAL A 5 -17.81 11.66 0.32
N ASP A 6 -17.69 12.71 1.13
CA ASP A 6 -18.41 13.97 0.93
C ASP A 6 -18.03 14.67 -0.38
N ASN A 7 -16.82 14.41 -0.89
CA ASN A 7 -16.32 14.94 -2.14
C ASN A 7 -16.37 13.93 -3.31
N LEU A 8 -16.99 12.78 -3.09
CA LEU A 8 -17.12 11.74 -4.12
C LEU A 8 -18.20 12.13 -5.12
N ALA A 9 -17.81 12.18 -6.40
CA ALA A 9 -18.74 12.42 -7.50
C ALA A 9 -19.86 11.37 -7.56
N GLU A 10 -20.95 11.67 -8.28
CA GLU A 10 -21.95 10.66 -8.65
C GLU A 10 -21.27 9.50 -9.39
N ASP A 11 -21.70 8.27 -9.12
CA ASP A 11 -21.08 7.03 -9.62
C ASP A 11 -19.60 6.83 -9.22
N GLY A 12 -19.06 7.67 -8.33
CA GLY A 12 -17.68 7.58 -7.87
C GLY A 12 -17.44 6.39 -6.93
N THR A 13 -16.23 5.85 -6.96
CA THR A 13 -15.83 4.73 -6.10
C THR A 13 -14.55 5.04 -5.33
N VAL A 14 -14.55 4.72 -4.03
CA VAL A 14 -13.35 4.78 -3.18
C VAL A 14 -12.76 3.38 -3.04
N LEU A 15 -11.52 3.19 -3.46
CA LEU A 15 -10.75 1.99 -3.14
C LEU A 15 -10.03 2.18 -1.80
N LEU A 16 -10.42 1.43 -0.78
CA LEU A 16 -9.72 1.42 0.51
C LEU A 16 -8.50 0.50 0.41
N VAL A 17 -7.30 1.10 0.38
CA VAL A 17 -6.01 0.39 0.34
C VAL A 17 -5.42 0.21 1.75
N GLY A 18 -5.98 0.88 2.75
CA GLY A 18 -5.59 0.81 4.16
C GLY A 18 -5.91 2.12 4.88
N SER A 19 -5.70 2.13 6.19
CA SER A 19 -5.86 3.32 7.05
C SER A 19 -4.68 3.42 8.03
N ILE A 20 -3.57 4.02 7.56
CA ILE A 20 -2.30 4.04 8.31
C ILE A 20 -2.41 4.74 9.67
N SER A 21 -3.29 5.73 9.80
CA SER A 21 -3.58 6.44 11.05
C SER A 21 -4.28 5.57 12.10
N GLN A 22 -4.87 4.44 11.71
CA GLN A 22 -5.56 3.51 12.61
C GLN A 22 -4.72 2.26 12.93
N TYR A 23 -3.46 2.21 12.50
CA TYR A 23 -2.58 1.07 12.80
C TYR A 23 -2.18 1.07 14.29
N PRO A 24 -1.87 -0.12 14.87
CA PRO A 24 -1.64 -0.29 16.30
C PRO A 24 -0.48 0.53 16.93
N HIS A 25 0.37 1.14 16.10
CA HIS A 25 1.48 1.98 16.56
C HIS A 25 1.06 3.42 16.90
N ASN A 26 -0.16 3.83 16.57
CA ASN A 26 -0.69 5.15 16.92
C ASN A 26 -1.28 5.10 18.34
N ALA A 27 -0.84 6.03 19.19
CA ALA A 27 -1.29 6.12 20.59
C ALA A 27 -2.78 6.49 20.72
N GLU A 28 -3.30 7.20 19.72
CA GLU A 28 -4.71 7.59 19.62
C GLU A 28 -5.23 7.09 18.27
N VAL A 29 -6.21 6.18 18.32
CA VAL A 29 -6.92 5.72 17.12
C VAL A 29 -8.19 6.55 17.02
N GLU A 30 -8.17 7.57 16.18
CA GLU A 30 -9.40 8.28 15.85
C GLU A 30 -10.28 7.39 14.96
N PRO A 31 -11.59 7.30 15.25
CA PRO A 31 -12.51 6.64 14.33
C PRO A 31 -12.55 7.42 13.02
N HIS A 32 -12.31 6.73 11.90
CA HIS A 32 -12.32 7.34 10.58
C HIS A 32 -13.52 6.90 9.74
N GLY A 33 -14.62 6.50 10.39
CA GLY A 33 -15.86 6.09 9.75
C GLY A 33 -16.73 7.22 9.18
N ILE A 34 -17.87 6.81 8.63
CA ILE A 34 -18.99 7.68 8.24
C ILE A 34 -20.17 7.25 9.09
N ALA A 35 -21.00 8.19 9.56
CA ALA A 35 -22.19 7.82 10.32
C ALA A 35 -23.07 6.83 9.53
N GLY A 36 -23.37 5.68 10.13
CA GLY A 36 -24.16 4.62 9.49
C GLY A 36 -23.36 3.67 8.59
N VAL A 37 -22.04 3.82 8.49
CA VAL A 37 -21.13 2.94 7.76
C VAL A 37 -20.09 2.38 8.73
N ALA A 38 -19.64 1.15 8.51
CA ALA A 38 -18.57 0.53 9.29
C ALA A 38 -17.27 1.36 9.26
N ASP A 39 -16.37 1.13 10.22
CA ASP A 39 -15.08 1.82 10.24
C ASP A 39 -14.21 1.40 9.03
N ALA A 40 -13.31 2.29 8.60
CA ALA A 40 -12.50 2.08 7.41
C ALA A 40 -11.64 0.81 7.49
N MET A 41 -11.10 0.49 8.67
CA MET A 41 -10.33 -0.74 8.86
C MET A 41 -11.19 -2.00 8.78
N ASP A 42 -12.44 -1.96 9.25
CA ASP A 42 -13.36 -3.09 9.19
C ASP A 42 -13.73 -3.39 7.73
N ILE A 43 -14.07 -2.36 6.95
CA ILE A 43 -14.36 -2.51 5.51
C ILE A 43 -13.13 -3.04 4.77
N PHE A 44 -11.95 -2.46 5.05
CA PHE A 44 -10.69 -2.89 4.45
C PHE A 44 -10.42 -4.38 4.71
N LEU A 45 -10.49 -4.83 5.97
CA LEU A 45 -10.19 -6.21 6.36
C LEU A 45 -11.23 -7.21 5.86
N ALA A 46 -12.49 -6.80 5.75
CA ALA A 46 -13.56 -7.65 5.23
C ALA A 46 -13.50 -7.81 3.70
N GLY A 47 -12.82 -6.90 2.98
CA GLY A 47 -12.79 -6.91 1.51
C GLY A 47 -14.15 -6.63 0.87
N GLU A 48 -15.07 -6.00 1.61
CA GLU A 48 -16.46 -5.80 1.20
C GLU A 48 -16.64 -4.54 0.35
N THR A 49 -17.67 -4.56 -0.50
CA THR A 49 -18.14 -3.35 -1.18
C THR A 49 -19.35 -2.78 -0.45
N VAL A 50 -19.24 -1.53 0.00
CA VAL A 50 -20.32 -0.79 0.65
C VAL A 50 -20.95 0.18 -0.34
N ASP A 51 -22.26 0.07 -0.54
CA ASP A 51 -23.06 1.02 -1.33
C ASP A 51 -23.37 2.28 -0.51
N LEU A 52 -23.07 3.46 -1.07
CA LEU A 52 -23.31 4.77 -0.47
C LEU A 52 -24.50 5.51 -1.09
N GLY A 53 -25.26 4.84 -1.96
CA GLY A 53 -26.34 5.39 -2.76
C GLY A 53 -25.86 6.30 -3.90
N LYS A 54 -26.75 6.57 -4.86
CA LYS A 54 -26.46 7.38 -6.07
C LYS A 54 -25.28 6.83 -6.89
N GLY A 55 -25.20 5.50 -6.98
CA GLY A 55 -24.13 4.79 -7.68
C GLY A 55 -22.75 4.86 -7.03
N ARG A 56 -22.63 5.50 -5.85
CA ARG A 56 -21.35 5.64 -5.16
C ARG A 56 -21.04 4.41 -4.33
N SER A 57 -19.76 4.04 -4.25
CA SER A 57 -19.35 2.87 -3.46
C SER A 57 -17.99 3.03 -2.78
N ILE A 58 -17.77 2.18 -1.78
CA ILE A 58 -16.46 1.96 -1.15
C ILE A 58 -16.11 0.50 -1.34
N VAL A 59 -14.93 0.21 -1.86
CA VAL A 59 -14.42 -1.16 -2.01
C VAL A 59 -13.29 -1.36 -1.02
N GLY A 60 -13.50 -2.22 -0.02
CA GLY A 60 -12.43 -2.78 0.80
C GLY A 60 -11.55 -3.70 -0.03
N ASN A 61 -10.23 -3.59 0.09
CA ASN A 61 -9.32 -4.42 -0.69
C ASN A 61 -8.24 -5.08 0.18
N VAL A 62 -8.47 -6.34 0.54
CA VAL A 62 -7.41 -7.20 1.07
C VAL A 62 -6.71 -7.87 -0.12
N TRP A 63 -5.45 -7.52 -0.33
CA TRP A 63 -4.62 -8.09 -1.40
C TRP A 63 -4.41 -9.61 -1.28
N GLY A 64 -4.82 -10.24 -0.17
CA GLY A 64 -4.58 -11.65 0.17
C GLY A 64 -5.02 -12.64 -0.91
N ASP A 65 -6.20 -12.45 -1.49
CA ASP A 65 -6.74 -13.37 -2.51
C ASP A 65 -6.22 -13.07 -3.92
N ALA A 66 -5.72 -11.85 -4.18
CA ALA A 66 -5.11 -11.46 -5.45
C ALA A 66 -3.78 -12.19 -5.72
N PHE A 67 -3.12 -12.72 -4.68
CA PHE A 67 -1.94 -13.58 -4.83
C PHE A 67 -2.28 -15.00 -5.33
N GLY A 68 -3.54 -15.43 -5.16
CA GLY A 68 -4.04 -16.76 -5.51
C GLY A 68 -4.81 -16.82 -6.83
N ALA A 69 -5.38 -15.71 -7.29
CA ALA A 69 -6.23 -15.65 -8.48
C ALA A 69 -5.43 -15.94 -9.78
N LEU A 70 -5.98 -16.84 -10.59
CA LEU A 70 -5.48 -17.19 -11.93
C LEU A 70 -6.32 -16.45 -12.97
N GLU A 71 -5.66 -15.87 -13.96
CA GLU A 71 -6.25 -15.42 -15.21
C GLU A 71 -6.74 -16.63 -16.04
N PRO A 72 -7.62 -16.43 -17.05
CA PRO A 72 -8.08 -17.50 -17.94
C PRO A 72 -6.97 -18.27 -18.67
N ASP A 73 -5.77 -17.69 -18.78
CA ASP A 73 -4.58 -18.30 -19.40
C ASP A 73 -3.68 -19.06 -18.39
N GLY A 74 -4.09 -19.11 -17.12
CA GLY A 74 -3.36 -19.80 -16.05
C GLY A 74 -2.22 -19.00 -15.43
N GLN A 75 -2.02 -17.73 -15.79
CA GLN A 75 -1.07 -16.86 -15.08
C GLN A 75 -1.70 -16.29 -13.79
N ARG A 76 -0.90 -16.14 -12.74
CA ARG A 76 -1.35 -15.38 -11.56
C ARG A 76 -1.41 -13.90 -11.90
N THR A 77 -2.54 -13.25 -11.63
CA THR A 77 -2.80 -11.85 -11.97
C THR A 77 -1.67 -10.90 -11.53
N LEU A 78 -1.07 -11.13 -10.35
CA LEU A 78 0.04 -10.30 -9.86
C LEU A 78 1.38 -10.53 -10.58
N THR A 79 1.64 -11.71 -11.15
CA THR A 79 2.87 -11.95 -11.94
C THR A 79 2.84 -11.11 -13.21
N ALA A 80 1.72 -11.13 -13.94
CA ALA A 80 1.54 -10.33 -15.15
C ALA A 80 1.60 -8.83 -14.82
N ILE A 81 0.96 -8.38 -13.74
CA ILE A 81 1.03 -6.98 -13.27
C ILE A 81 2.47 -6.59 -12.94
N ARG A 82 3.21 -7.42 -12.19
CA ARG A 82 4.62 -7.18 -11.83
C ARG A 82 5.48 -7.06 -13.08
N ASP A 83 5.36 -8.00 -14.01
CA ASP A 83 6.19 -8.03 -15.20
C ASP A 83 5.91 -6.81 -16.09
N ASN A 84 4.65 -6.40 -16.20
CA ASN A 84 4.27 -5.15 -16.86
C ASN A 84 4.88 -3.92 -16.18
N VAL A 85 4.84 -3.83 -14.84
CA VAL A 85 5.47 -2.73 -14.10
C VAL A 85 6.98 -2.66 -14.38
N TYR A 86 7.67 -3.81 -14.36
CA TYR A 86 9.10 -3.88 -14.65
C TYR A 86 9.44 -3.50 -16.08
N GLU A 87 8.66 -3.99 -17.06
CA GLU A 87 8.85 -3.62 -18.47
C GLU A 87 8.70 -2.11 -18.66
N ARG A 88 7.61 -1.53 -18.17
CA ARG A 88 7.35 -0.09 -18.31
C ARG A 88 8.39 0.76 -17.58
N HIS A 89 8.89 0.30 -16.43
CA HIS A 89 10.03 0.93 -15.77
C HIS A 89 11.30 0.86 -16.63
N GLY A 90 11.62 -0.31 -17.21
CA GLY A 90 12.76 -0.51 -18.11
C GLY A 90 12.69 0.34 -19.38
N ARG A 91 11.49 0.66 -19.87
CA ARG A 91 11.24 1.60 -20.98
C ARG A 91 11.24 3.07 -20.57
N GLY A 92 11.34 3.39 -19.27
CA GLY A 92 11.30 4.76 -18.76
C GLY A 92 9.90 5.39 -18.68
N GLU A 93 8.83 4.60 -18.85
CA GLU A 93 7.43 5.05 -18.75
C GLU A 93 6.96 5.16 -17.29
N LEU A 94 7.62 4.45 -16.39
CA LEU A 94 7.37 4.48 -14.94
C LEU A 94 8.64 4.91 -14.21
N THR A 95 8.50 5.89 -13.33
CA THR A 95 9.57 6.33 -12.42
C THR A 95 9.37 5.68 -11.05
N ALA A 96 10.34 4.88 -10.61
CA ALA A 96 10.38 4.36 -9.25
C ALA A 96 10.98 5.43 -8.32
N LEU A 97 10.15 6.01 -7.45
CA LEU A 97 10.62 6.93 -6.42
C LEU A 97 11.08 6.13 -5.21
N VAL A 98 12.38 6.17 -4.93
CA VAL A 98 13.00 5.57 -3.75
C VAL A 98 13.53 6.70 -2.87
N ASP A 99 13.18 6.68 -1.58
CA ASP A 99 13.44 7.84 -0.71
C ASP A 99 14.94 8.11 -0.51
N ASP A 100 15.76 7.06 -0.55
CA ASP A 100 17.19 7.10 -0.24
C ASP A 100 18.08 7.77 -1.30
N VAL A 101 17.51 8.17 -2.45
CA VAL A 101 18.23 8.87 -3.52
C VAL A 101 18.09 10.39 -3.46
N ARG A 102 17.25 10.91 -2.56
CA ARG A 102 16.98 12.34 -2.42
C ARG A 102 18.06 13.03 -1.57
N PRO A 103 18.48 14.26 -1.91
CA PRO A 103 19.36 15.04 -1.04
C PRO A 103 18.81 15.19 0.38
N GLY A 104 19.62 14.83 1.38
CA GLY A 104 19.25 14.89 2.79
C GLY A 104 18.35 13.77 3.31
N ALA A 105 17.97 12.81 2.45
CA ALA A 105 17.25 11.62 2.92
C ALA A 105 18.20 10.66 3.67
N PRO A 106 17.74 10.01 4.74
CA PRO A 106 18.52 8.99 5.44
C PRO A 106 18.75 7.79 4.52
N ARG A 107 19.95 7.21 4.58
CA ARG A 107 20.30 6.00 3.86
C ARG A 107 20.40 4.84 4.85
N PHE A 108 19.46 3.92 4.78
CA PHE A 108 19.42 2.75 5.66
C PHE A 108 20.18 1.59 5.03
N VAL A 109 21.20 1.08 5.72
CA VAL A 109 22.05 -0.03 5.25
C VAL A 109 22.19 -1.04 6.38
N GLY A 110 21.92 -2.32 6.09
CA GLY A 110 21.91 -3.41 7.06
C GLY A 110 20.52 -3.65 7.68
N VAL A 111 20.21 -4.92 7.97
CA VAL A 111 18.89 -5.34 8.49
C VAL A 111 18.57 -4.68 9.83
N GLU A 112 19.60 -4.39 10.63
CA GLU A 112 19.51 -3.65 11.89
C GLU A 112 18.91 -2.25 11.74
N GLN A 113 18.91 -1.66 10.53
CA GLN A 113 18.31 -0.36 10.26
C GLN A 113 16.80 -0.43 9.96
N ALA A 114 16.19 -1.61 9.96
CA ALA A 114 14.76 -1.76 9.68
C ALA A 114 13.88 -0.94 10.63
N GLU A 115 14.19 -0.91 11.93
CA GLU A 115 13.44 -0.13 12.91
C GLU A 115 13.52 1.38 12.63
N ALA A 116 14.74 1.89 12.35
CA ALA A 116 14.95 3.29 12.01
C ALA A 116 14.23 3.68 10.70
N ALA A 117 14.20 2.78 9.71
CA ALA A 117 13.47 2.97 8.47
C ALA A 117 11.95 3.03 8.68
N VAL A 118 11.40 2.16 9.54
CA VAL A 118 9.98 2.20 9.93
C VAL A 118 9.65 3.50 10.66
N ALA A 119 10.47 3.91 11.64
CA ALA A 119 10.26 5.16 12.37
C ALA A 119 10.28 6.38 11.42
N HIS A 120 11.14 6.37 10.40
CA HIS A 120 11.17 7.42 9.38
C HIS A 120 9.91 7.45 8.50
N MET A 121 9.40 6.29 8.09
CA MET A 121 8.13 6.17 7.36
C MET A 121 6.96 6.68 8.20
N LEU A 122 6.87 6.28 9.47
CA LEU A 122 5.78 6.68 10.38
C LEU A 122 5.82 8.17 10.71
N ALA A 123 7.00 8.80 10.64
CA ALA A 123 7.11 10.25 10.77
C ALA A 123 6.62 11.02 9.53
N GLY A 124 6.20 10.34 8.45
CA GLY A 124 5.66 10.97 7.25
C GLY A 124 6.64 11.81 6.45
N ARG A 125 7.96 11.59 6.62
CA ARG A 125 9.03 12.38 5.99
C ARG A 125 9.58 11.79 4.68
N ASN A 126 9.14 10.59 4.32
CA ASN A 126 9.60 9.90 3.13
C ASN A 126 8.93 10.45 1.86
N VAL A 127 9.69 10.49 0.77
CA VAL A 127 9.18 10.71 -0.58
C VAL A 127 9.44 9.44 -1.38
N GLY A 128 8.37 8.74 -1.77
CA GLY A 128 8.48 7.43 -2.41
C GLY A 128 8.72 6.30 -1.42
N LYS A 129 9.31 5.21 -1.90
CA LYS A 129 9.49 3.97 -1.15
C LYS A 129 10.70 4.07 -0.21
N VAL A 130 10.47 3.87 1.09
CA VAL A 130 11.54 3.63 2.06
C VAL A 130 12.11 2.24 1.84
N VAL A 131 13.44 2.14 1.74
CA VAL A 131 14.17 0.89 1.52
C VAL A 131 15.31 0.76 2.51
N VAL A 132 15.62 -0.48 2.87
CA VAL A 132 16.83 -0.85 3.62
C VAL A 132 17.71 -1.63 2.68
N ARG A 133 18.94 -1.16 2.45
CA ARG A 133 19.90 -1.86 1.60
C ARG A 133 20.60 -2.95 2.40
N VAL A 134 20.43 -4.19 1.99
CA VAL A 134 21.21 -5.31 2.53
C VAL A 134 22.30 -5.61 1.52
N ALA A 135 23.56 -5.66 1.97
CA ALA A 135 24.67 -6.04 1.11
C ALA A 135 24.54 -7.53 0.75
N TRP A 136 24.82 -7.89 -0.50
CA TRP A 136 24.59 -9.25 -1.01
C TRP A 136 25.43 -10.30 -0.26
N ASP A 137 26.63 -9.93 0.16
CA ASP A 137 27.55 -10.70 1.01
C ASP A 137 27.06 -10.92 2.45
N ALA A 138 26.04 -10.19 2.90
CA ALA A 138 25.40 -10.36 4.20
C ALA A 138 24.14 -11.24 4.16
N ILE A 139 23.69 -11.65 2.97
CA ILE A 139 22.60 -12.62 2.81
C ILE A 139 23.25 -14.01 2.83
N PRO A 140 23.02 -14.85 3.87
CA PRO A 140 23.50 -16.23 3.83
C PRO A 140 23.03 -16.85 2.52
N ALA A 141 23.96 -17.39 1.74
CA ALA A 141 23.64 -17.99 0.44
C ALA A 141 22.37 -18.85 0.60
N ALA A 142 21.32 -18.51 -0.14
CA ALA A 142 20.13 -19.32 -0.19
C ALA A 142 20.60 -20.73 -0.59
N ASN A 143 20.37 -21.72 0.28
CA ASN A 143 20.71 -23.11 0.00
C ASN A 143 20.11 -23.48 -1.38
N PRO A 144 20.93 -23.99 -2.32
CA PRO A 144 20.44 -24.41 -3.63
C PRO A 144 19.43 -25.56 -3.53
#